data_AF-A0A1W2FS56-F1
#
_entry.id   AF-A0A1W2FS56-F1
#
_cell.length_a   1.000
_cell.length_b   1.000
_cell.length_c   1.000
_cell.angle_alpha   90.00
_cell.angle_beta   90.00
_cell.angle_gamma   90.00
#
_symmetry.space_group_name_H-M   'P 1'
#
loop_
_entity.id
_entity.type
_entity.pdbx_description
1 polymer ?
#
loop_
_entity_poly.entity_id
_entity_poly.type
_entity_poly.pdbx_seq_one_letter_code
_entity_poly.pdbx_strand_id
1 'polypeptide(L)'
;MPKDAPPNGGAASDEIMHGSDDRSVGAAIEYAVEILNVGTVVVCGHSDCGAMKALVNGGASRGSHLHSWLRNAEPSLIRFHAPTAPGCAELPVADRLAVANVAQQLDNLLGHPSVREAIAAGTLSLKGMYFDILNARVYLVDPDRNGLEPVPAPA
;
A
#
# COMPACT_ATOMS: atom_id res chain seq x y z
N MET A 1 58.48 8.72 -11.82
CA MET A 1 57.16 8.06 -11.81
C MET A 1 56.17 9.02 -11.19
N PRO A 2 55.36 9.75 -11.99
CA PRO A 2 54.32 10.60 -11.44
C PRO A 2 53.14 9.74 -11.00
N LYS A 3 52.69 10.00 -9.78
CA LYS A 3 51.59 9.36 -9.08
C LYS A 3 50.41 10.35 -9.08
N ASP A 4 49.21 9.79 -9.25
CA ASP A 4 47.86 10.36 -9.05
C ASP A 4 47.24 11.18 -10.19
N ALA A 5 46.37 10.50 -10.94
CA ALA A 5 45.20 11.09 -11.58
C ALA A 5 44.02 11.11 -10.58
N PRO A 6 43.14 12.12 -10.60
CA PRO A 6 41.97 12.15 -9.71
C PRO A 6 40.91 11.12 -10.14
N PRO A 7 40.13 10.54 -9.20
CA PRO A 7 39.04 9.64 -9.55
C PRO A 7 37.88 10.41 -10.21
N ASN A 8 37.38 9.85 -11.31
CA ASN A 8 36.16 10.31 -11.99
C ASN A 8 34.99 10.39 -10.99
N GLY A 9 34.39 11.58 -10.90
CA GLY A 9 33.09 11.78 -10.30
C GLY A 9 32.03 11.04 -11.11
N GLY A 10 31.59 9.89 -10.61
CA GLY A 10 30.34 9.26 -11.02
C GLY A 10 29.20 10.05 -10.40
N ALA A 11 28.39 10.68 -11.26
CA ALA A 11 27.16 11.33 -10.87
C ALA A 11 26.28 10.38 -10.06
N ALA A 12 25.78 10.87 -8.92
CA ALA A 12 24.68 10.23 -8.22
C ALA A 12 23.50 10.18 -9.19
N SER A 13 23.24 9.01 -9.76
CA SER A 13 21.95 8.75 -10.39
C SER A 13 20.90 8.82 -9.29
N ASP A 14 19.95 9.74 -9.46
CA ASP A 14 18.70 9.79 -8.70
C ASP A 14 18.07 8.39 -8.68
N GLU A 15 18.32 7.64 -7.61
CA GLU A 15 17.53 6.47 -7.28
C GLU A 15 16.14 6.98 -6.89
N ILE A 16 15.25 7.04 -7.87
CA ILE A 16 13.83 6.94 -7.63
C ILE A 16 13.67 5.69 -6.77
N MET A 17 13.34 5.88 -5.49
CA MET A 17 13.03 4.82 -4.54
C MET A 17 11.83 4.03 -5.05
N HIS A 18 12.09 3.06 -5.93
CA HIS A 18 11.14 2.02 -6.26
C HIS A 18 10.95 1.23 -4.96
N GLY A 19 9.69 1.16 -4.48
CA GLY A 19 9.33 0.22 -3.43
C GLY A 19 9.90 -1.16 -3.77
N SER A 20 10.19 -2.00 -2.77
CA SER A 20 10.87 -3.27 -3.05
C SER A 20 10.10 -4.00 -4.14
N ASP A 21 10.77 -4.32 -5.25
CA ASP A 21 10.14 -4.95 -6.41
C ASP A 21 9.69 -6.36 -6.01
N ASP A 22 8.50 -6.46 -5.44
CA ASP A 22 7.89 -7.70 -4.99
C ASP A 22 7.36 -8.44 -6.21
N ARG A 23 8.26 -9.19 -6.83
CA ARG A 23 7.96 -10.01 -8.01
C ARG A 23 6.80 -10.98 -7.79
N SER A 24 6.55 -11.42 -6.55
CA SER A 24 5.41 -12.29 -6.26
C SER A 24 4.09 -11.55 -6.42
N VAL A 25 4.01 -10.33 -5.88
CA VAL A 25 2.83 -9.47 -5.98
C VAL A 25 2.64 -9.00 -7.43
N GLY A 26 3.71 -8.57 -8.09
CA GLY A 26 3.68 -8.14 -9.49
C GLY A 26 3.14 -9.22 -10.42
N ALA A 27 3.68 -10.45 -10.34
CA ALA A 27 3.21 -11.57 -11.15
C ALA A 27 1.74 -11.93 -10.90
N ALA A 28 1.27 -11.85 -9.65
CA ALA A 28 -0.14 -12.09 -9.32
C ALA A 28 -1.06 -11.03 -9.94
N ILE A 29 -0.64 -9.76 -9.93
CA ILE A 29 -1.39 -8.64 -10.53
C ILE A 29 -1.45 -8.81 -12.04
N GLU A 30 -0.32 -9.04 -12.71
CA GLU A 30 -0.25 -9.24 -14.16
C GLU A 30 -1.14 -10.40 -14.61
N TYR A 31 -1.05 -11.54 -13.92
CA TYR A 31 -1.88 -12.69 -14.26
C TYR A 31 -3.38 -12.40 -14.08
N ALA A 32 -3.77 -11.75 -12.98
CA ALA A 32 -5.18 -11.41 -12.74
C ALA A 32 -5.72 -10.43 -13.78
N VAL A 33 -4.94 -9.39 -14.12
CA VAL A 33 -5.40 -8.32 -15.01
C VAL A 33 -5.32 -8.71 -16.47
N GLU A 34 -4.19 -9.25 -16.93
CA GLU A 34 -3.93 -9.49 -18.36
C GLU A 34 -4.43 -10.86 -18.83
N ILE A 35 -4.31 -11.89 -17.98
CA ILE A 35 -4.67 -13.26 -18.36
C ILE A 35 -6.12 -13.56 -17.98
N LEU A 36 -6.50 -13.28 -16.73
CA LEU A 36 -7.86 -13.57 -16.25
C LEU A 36 -8.86 -12.45 -16.58
N ASN A 37 -8.39 -11.26 -16.96
CA ASN A 37 -9.24 -10.11 -17.31
C ASN A 37 -10.26 -9.79 -16.20
N VAL A 38 -9.81 -9.78 -14.94
CA VAL A 38 -10.69 -9.45 -13.81
C VAL A 38 -11.23 -8.01 -13.92
N GLY A 39 -12.51 -7.82 -13.63
CA GLY A 39 -13.13 -6.49 -13.64
C GLY A 39 -12.86 -5.67 -12.38
N THR A 40 -12.34 -6.29 -11.31
CA THR A 40 -12.09 -5.61 -10.03
C THR A 40 -10.91 -6.22 -9.29
N VAL A 41 -10.03 -5.36 -8.75
CA VAL A 41 -9.01 -5.73 -7.78
C VAL A 41 -9.31 -5.03 -6.46
N VAL A 42 -9.19 -5.78 -5.36
CA VAL A 42 -9.47 -5.31 -4.01
C VAL A 42 -8.20 -5.29 -3.18
N VAL A 43 -7.92 -4.18 -2.51
CA VAL A 43 -6.98 -4.13 -1.39
C VAL A 43 -7.77 -4.22 -0.09
N CYS A 44 -7.57 -5.30 0.67
CA CYS A 44 -8.27 -5.53 1.93
C CYS A 44 -7.31 -5.43 3.11
N GLY A 45 -7.51 -4.44 3.97
CA GLY A 45 -6.90 -4.35 5.29
C GLY A 45 -7.82 -4.91 6.37
N HIS A 46 -7.33 -5.03 7.60
CA HIS A 46 -8.13 -5.58 8.70
C HIS A 46 -7.75 -4.98 10.05
N SER A 47 -8.69 -5.07 11.00
CA SER A 47 -8.47 -4.73 12.40
C SER A 47 -7.37 -5.58 13.03
N ASP A 48 -6.71 -5.04 14.05
CA ASP A 48 -5.71 -5.74 14.86
C ASP A 48 -4.45 -6.18 14.07
N CYS A 49 -4.16 -5.54 12.93
CA CYS A 49 -3.07 -5.92 12.05
C CYS A 49 -1.69 -5.87 12.74
N GLY A 50 -1.07 -7.04 12.94
CA GLY A 50 0.24 -7.18 13.57
C GLY A 50 1.36 -6.43 12.84
N ALA A 51 1.31 -6.38 11.51
CA ALA A 51 2.28 -5.64 10.70
C ALA A 51 2.18 -4.13 10.95
N MET A 52 0.96 -3.58 11.02
CA MET A 52 0.76 -2.15 11.31
C MET A 52 1.16 -1.81 12.74
N LYS A 53 0.89 -2.70 13.72
CA LYS A 53 1.41 -2.55 15.09
C LYS A 53 2.94 -2.54 15.12
N ALA A 54 3.58 -3.44 14.38
CA ALA A 54 5.04 -3.49 14.28
C ALA A 54 5.59 -2.22 13.60
N LEU A 55 4.92 -1.69 12.59
CA LEU A 55 5.32 -0.47 11.91
C LEU A 55 5.25 0.76 12.83
N VAL A 56 4.13 0.95 13.54
CA VAL A 56 3.95 2.06 14.50
C VAL A 56 4.96 2.00 15.64
N ASN A 57 5.21 0.80 16.17
CA ASN A 57 6.03 0.63 17.36
C ASN A 57 7.52 0.41 17.06
N GLY A 58 7.92 0.39 15.79
CA GLY A 58 9.29 0.02 15.39
C GLY A 58 9.65 -1.42 15.80
N GLY A 59 8.67 -2.32 15.82
CA GLY A 59 8.78 -3.68 16.37
C GLY A 59 9.60 -4.66 15.52
N ALA A 60 10.15 -4.25 14.38
CA ALA A 60 11.02 -5.06 13.55
C ALA A 60 12.49 -4.66 13.71
N SER A 61 13.36 -5.64 14.00
CA SER A 61 14.79 -5.41 14.11
C SER A 61 15.36 -4.85 12.81
N ARG A 62 16.14 -3.76 12.89
CA ARG A 62 16.81 -3.16 11.73
C ARG A 62 17.65 -4.22 11.00
N GLY A 63 17.54 -4.25 9.68
CA GLY A 63 18.24 -5.21 8.82
C GLY A 63 17.61 -6.61 8.75
N SER A 64 16.53 -6.89 9.49
CA SER A 64 15.77 -8.14 9.32
C SER A 64 14.94 -8.13 8.03
N HIS A 65 14.59 -9.32 7.53
CA HIS A 65 13.67 -9.46 6.40
C HIS A 65 12.31 -8.79 6.67
N LEU A 66 11.81 -8.89 7.91
CA LEU A 66 10.56 -8.23 8.30
C LEU A 66 10.68 -6.71 8.21
N HIS A 67 11.79 -6.14 8.70
CA HIS A 67 12.03 -4.69 8.58
C HIS A 67 12.10 -4.28 7.11
N SER A 68 12.82 -5.02 6.27
CA SER A 68 12.88 -4.76 4.82
C SER A 68 11.51 -4.83 4.15
N TRP A 69 10.68 -5.80 4.50
CA TRP A 69 9.34 -5.95 3.93
C TRP A 69 8.37 -4.86 4.40
N LEU A 70 8.45 -4.45 5.68
CA LEU A 70 7.62 -3.36 6.23
C LEU A 70 7.88 -2.00 5.57
N ARG A 71 9.02 -1.81 4.89
CA ARG A 71 9.29 -0.60 4.10
C ARG A 71 8.23 -0.33 3.03
N ASN A 72 7.55 -1.36 2.53
CA ASN A 72 6.45 -1.20 1.57
C ASN A 72 5.22 -0.48 2.16
N ALA A 73 5.12 -0.39 3.49
CA ALA A 73 4.07 0.30 4.21
C ALA A 73 4.55 1.61 4.87
N GLU A 74 5.84 1.96 4.82
CA GLU A 74 6.36 3.21 5.39
C GLU A 74 5.67 4.47 4.84
N PRO A 75 5.36 4.59 3.53
CA PRO A 75 4.60 5.75 3.02
C PRO A 75 3.23 5.92 3.68
N SER A 76 2.63 4.84 4.19
CA SER A 76 1.37 4.88 4.93
C SER A 76 1.47 5.68 6.23
N LEU A 77 2.66 5.78 6.85
CA LEU A 77 2.89 6.64 8.02
C LEU A 77 2.79 8.13 7.66
N ILE A 78 3.21 8.51 6.45
CA ILE A 78 3.06 9.90 5.97
C ILE A 78 1.58 10.18 5.72
N ARG A 79 0.89 9.27 5.02
CA ARG A 79 -0.55 9.38 4.73
C ARG A 79 -1.39 9.44 6.00
N PHE A 80 -0.99 8.71 7.03
CA PHE A 80 -1.67 8.66 8.33
C PHE A 80 -1.78 10.02 9.02
N HIS A 81 -0.88 10.97 8.75
CA HIS A 81 -0.93 12.32 9.30
C HIS A 81 -1.87 13.27 8.54
N ALA A 82 -2.41 12.86 7.39
CA ALA A 82 -3.43 13.64 6.69
C ALA A 82 -4.76 13.66 7.47
N PRO A 83 -5.61 14.69 7.30
CA PRO A 83 -6.91 14.75 7.97
C PRO A 83 -7.75 13.49 7.70
N THR A 84 -8.16 12.80 8.76
CA THR A 84 -9.00 11.60 8.67
C THR A 84 -10.48 11.97 8.55
N ALA A 85 -11.20 11.31 7.65
CA ALA A 85 -12.65 11.39 7.60
C ALA A 85 -13.34 10.83 8.88
N PRO A 86 -14.61 11.19 9.12
CA PRO A 86 -15.44 10.58 10.17
C PRO A 86 -15.46 9.06 10.08
N GLY A 87 -15.56 8.36 11.21
CA GLY A 87 -15.61 6.89 11.29
C GLY A 87 -14.25 6.22 11.52
N CYS A 88 -13.15 6.85 11.14
CA CYS A 88 -11.79 6.34 11.44
C CYS A 88 -11.20 6.86 12.75
N ALA A 89 -11.57 8.08 13.19
CA ALA A 89 -10.89 8.76 14.30
C ALA A 89 -10.92 7.96 15.62
N GLU A 90 -12.01 7.22 15.87
CA GLU A 90 -12.22 6.42 17.08
C GLU A 90 -11.50 5.06 17.07
N LEU A 91 -10.93 4.66 15.93
CA LEU A 91 -10.22 3.38 15.84
C LEU A 91 -8.86 3.45 16.57
N PRO A 92 -8.37 2.30 17.07
CA PRO A 92 -6.99 2.17 17.55
C PRO A 92 -5.98 2.69 16.51
N VAL A 93 -4.84 3.20 16.97
CA VAL A 93 -3.80 3.78 16.09
C VAL A 93 -3.39 2.84 14.97
N ALA A 94 -3.15 1.56 15.28
CA ALA A 94 -2.76 0.56 14.29
C ALA A 94 -3.87 0.27 13.27
N ASP A 95 -5.13 0.35 13.66
CA ASP A 95 -6.29 0.12 12.79
C ASP A 95 -6.49 1.31 11.85
N ARG A 96 -6.36 2.53 12.35
CA ARG A 96 -6.32 3.73 11.49
C ARG A 96 -5.17 3.67 10.49
N LEU A 97 -4.00 3.22 10.91
CA LEU A 97 -2.88 3.01 10.00
C LEU A 97 -3.18 1.90 8.99
N ALA A 98 -3.90 0.84 9.36
CA ALA A 98 -4.34 -0.18 8.42
C ALA A 98 -5.25 0.41 7.33
N VAL A 99 -6.18 1.31 7.68
CA VAL A 99 -7.00 2.04 6.70
C VAL A 99 -6.15 2.92 5.79
N ALA A 100 -5.24 3.72 6.35
CA ALA A 100 -4.31 4.53 5.56
C ALA A 100 -3.42 3.67 4.65
N ASN A 101 -3.01 2.48 5.13
CA ASN A 101 -2.23 1.55 4.35
C ASN A 101 -3.04 0.96 3.19
N VAL A 102 -4.32 0.65 3.37
CA VAL A 102 -5.19 0.24 2.24
C VAL A 102 -5.18 1.31 1.16
N ALA A 103 -5.39 2.57 1.53
CA ALA A 103 -5.34 3.69 0.60
C ALA A 103 -3.97 3.83 -0.09
N GLN A 104 -2.87 3.69 0.66
CA GLN A 104 -1.52 3.70 0.09
C GLN A 104 -1.25 2.54 -0.88
N GLN A 105 -1.75 1.33 -0.58
CA GLN A 105 -1.57 0.20 -1.48
C GLN A 105 -2.43 0.31 -2.75
N LEU A 106 -3.57 1.01 -2.70
CA LEU A 106 -4.29 1.38 -3.92
C LEU A 106 -3.46 2.30 -4.82
N ASP A 107 -2.75 3.28 -4.25
CA ASP A 107 -1.83 4.12 -5.02
C ASP A 107 -0.67 3.30 -5.59
N ASN A 108 -0.14 2.34 -4.83
CA ASN A 108 0.91 1.44 -5.31
C ASN A 108 0.43 0.61 -6.51
N LEU A 109 -0.82 0.13 -6.49
CA LEU A 109 -1.42 -0.58 -7.63
C LEU A 109 -1.44 0.27 -8.91
N LEU A 110 -1.66 1.59 -8.81
CA LEU A 110 -1.61 2.50 -9.97
C LEU A 110 -0.20 2.64 -10.57
N GLY A 111 0.84 2.26 -9.81
CA GLY A 111 2.22 2.15 -10.29
C GLY A 111 2.41 1.03 -11.31
N HIS A 112 1.61 -0.04 -11.24
CA HIS A 112 1.71 -1.18 -12.15
C HIS A 112 1.17 -0.82 -13.55
N PRO A 113 1.94 -1.00 -14.64
CA PRO A 113 1.51 -0.68 -15.99
C PRO A 113 0.19 -1.38 -16.39
N SER A 114 0.10 -2.69 -16.14
CA SER A 114 -1.09 -3.50 -16.45
C SER A 114 -2.37 -2.96 -15.80
N VAL A 115 -2.28 -2.56 -14.54
CA VAL A 115 -3.39 -1.96 -13.79
C VAL A 115 -3.79 -0.60 -14.38
N ARG A 116 -2.80 0.28 -14.60
CA ARG A 116 -3.06 1.64 -15.12
C ARG A 116 -3.70 1.61 -16.50
N GLU A 117 -3.23 0.72 -17.38
CA GLU A 117 -3.78 0.54 -18.72
C GLU A 117 -5.21 -0.01 -18.68
N ALA A 118 -5.49 -1.00 -17.84
CA ALA A 118 -6.83 -1.56 -17.69
C ALA A 118 -7.85 -0.56 -17.08
N ILE A 119 -7.42 0.28 -16.13
CA ILE A 119 -8.25 1.37 -15.61
C ILE A 119 -8.53 2.41 -16.70
N ALA A 120 -7.51 2.82 -17.46
CA ALA A 120 -7.68 3.79 -18.54
C ALA A 120 -8.61 3.27 -19.66
N ALA A 121 -8.61 1.96 -19.90
CA ALA A 121 -9.54 1.28 -20.80
C ALA A 121 -10.95 1.11 -20.22
N GLY A 122 -11.16 1.41 -18.94
CA GLY A 122 -12.44 1.23 -18.25
C GLY A 122 -12.81 -0.23 -17.97
N THR A 123 -11.86 -1.16 -18.08
CA THR A 123 -12.09 -2.60 -17.87
C THR A 123 -11.81 -3.06 -16.45
N LEU A 124 -11.06 -2.27 -15.66
CA LEU A 124 -10.70 -2.57 -14.28
C LEU A 124 -11.15 -1.47 -13.32
N SER A 125 -11.67 -1.87 -12.17
CA SER A 125 -11.92 -1.01 -11.01
C SER A 125 -11.06 -1.44 -9.82
N LEU A 126 -10.55 -0.46 -9.06
CA LEU A 126 -9.91 -0.72 -7.77
C LEU A 126 -10.86 -0.40 -6.62
N LYS A 127 -10.85 -1.23 -5.57
CA LYS A 127 -11.62 -1.01 -4.35
C LYS A 127 -10.74 -1.23 -3.11
N GLY A 128 -10.83 -0.30 -2.16
CA GLY A 128 -10.27 -0.48 -0.82
C GLY A 128 -11.31 -1.04 0.13
N MET A 129 -10.92 -2.00 0.96
CA MET A 129 -11.77 -2.59 1.99
C MET A 129 -11.04 -2.66 3.33
N TYR A 130 -11.80 -2.52 4.41
CA TYR A 130 -11.34 -2.76 5.77
C TYR A 130 -12.28 -3.75 6.45
N PHE A 131 -11.70 -4.85 6.96
CA PHE A 131 -12.43 -5.89 7.69
C PHE A 131 -12.20 -5.77 9.18
N ASP A 132 -13.24 -5.41 9.92
CA ASP A 132 -13.29 -5.53 11.38
C ASP A 132 -13.57 -6.99 11.74
N ILE A 133 -12.51 -7.69 12.17
CA ILE A 133 -12.54 -9.12 12.49
C ILE A 133 -13.42 -9.39 13.70
N LEU A 134 -13.33 -8.55 14.74
CA LEU A 134 -14.03 -8.78 16.00
C LEU A 134 -15.55 -8.72 15.80
N ASN A 135 -16.01 -7.75 15.02
CA ASN A 135 -17.43 -7.54 14.76
C ASN A 135 -17.93 -8.22 13.47
N ALA A 136 -17.02 -8.87 12.71
CA ALA A 136 -17.28 -9.43 11.37
C ALA A 136 -17.94 -8.41 10.41
N ARG A 137 -17.45 -7.16 10.41
CA ARG A 137 -17.97 -6.07 9.59
C ARG A 137 -17.00 -5.67 8.51
N VAL A 138 -17.53 -5.33 7.35
CA VAL A 138 -16.76 -4.87 6.20
C VAL A 138 -17.12 -3.41 5.92
N TYR A 139 -16.09 -2.63 5.61
CA TYR A 139 -16.18 -1.24 5.23
C TYR A 139 -15.46 -1.02 3.91
N LEU A 140 -15.97 -0.11 3.09
CA LEU A 140 -15.23 0.45 1.97
C LEU A 140 -14.29 1.54 2.51
N VAL A 141 -13.09 1.57 1.94
CA VAL A 141 -12.11 2.62 2.26
C VAL A 141 -12.26 3.74 1.22
N ASP A 142 -12.50 4.95 1.70
CA ASP A 142 -12.33 6.18 0.91
C ASP A 142 -10.83 6.49 0.86
N PRO A 143 -10.16 6.32 -0.31
CA PRO A 143 -8.72 6.51 -0.41
C PRO A 143 -8.31 7.98 -0.26
N ASP A 144 -9.17 8.94 -0.63
CA ASP A 144 -8.82 10.36 -0.61
C ASP A 144 -8.86 10.93 0.82
N ARG A 145 -9.71 10.35 1.67
CA ARG A 145 -9.97 10.85 3.03
C ARG A 145 -9.52 9.91 4.14
N ASN A 146 -8.90 8.78 3.77
CA ASN A 146 -8.60 7.66 4.68
C ASN A 146 -9.82 7.31 5.55
N GLY A 147 -11.00 7.29 4.95
CA GLY A 147 -12.29 7.13 5.63
C GLY A 147 -12.83 5.71 5.54
N LEU A 148 -13.75 5.36 6.43
CA LEU A 148 -14.53 4.13 6.35
C LEU A 148 -15.99 4.44 6.05
N GLU A 149 -16.49 3.79 5.01
CA GLU A 149 -17.90 3.83 4.63
C GLU A 149 -18.50 2.42 4.79
N PRO A 150 -19.70 2.28 5.37
CA PRO A 150 -20.38 0.98 5.40
C PRO A 150 -20.57 0.44 3.99
N VAL A 151 -20.34 -0.86 3.80
CA VAL A 151 -20.72 -1.51 2.54
C VAL A 151 -22.23 -1.38 2.37
N PRO A 152 -22.71 -0.86 1.23
CA PRO A 152 -24.15 -0.76 0.97
C PRO A 152 -24.81 -2.13 1.07
N ALA A 153 -26.05 -2.18 1.57
CA ALA A 153 -26.84 -3.40 1.47
C ALA A 153 -27.00 -3.78 -0.01
N PRO A 154 -27.00 -5.09 -0.36
CA PRO A 154 -27.32 -5.51 -1.71
C PRO A 154 -28.70 -4.97 -2.09
N ALA A 155 -28.80 -4.45 -3.31
CA ALA A 155 -30.06 -3.99 -3.91
C ALA A 155 -31.06 -5.13 -4.10
#